data_AF-A0A336JX64-F1
#
_entry.id   AF-A0A336JX64-F1
#
_cell.length_a   1.000
_cell.length_b   1.000
_cell.length_c   1.000
_cell.angle_alpha   90.00
_cell.angle_beta   90.00
_cell.angle_gamma   90.00
#
_symmetry.space_group_name_H-M   'P 1'
#
loop_
_entity.id
_entity.type
_entity.pdbx_description
1 polymer ?
#
loop_
_entity_poly.entity_id
_entity_poly.type
_entity_poly.pdbx_seq_one_letter_code
_entity_poly.pdbx_strand_id
1 'polypeptide(L)'
;MPGSKRVSRTNLAKLDRHVITPEEYEEIPELTDEWFAAADHHRDGKLIKRGRPKAEAPKQLVSLRLDPDVLHWFKSTGPGYQARMGEVLKQHMSRKKAAGKKA
;
A
#
# COMPACT_ATOMS: atom_id res chain seq x y z
N MET A 1 33.34 -9.04 14.42
CA MET A 1 33.02 -10.47 14.60
C MET A 1 33.15 -11.16 13.25
N PRO A 2 34.13 -12.07 13.04
CA PRO A 2 34.22 -12.78 11.78
C PRO A 2 33.06 -13.79 11.68
N GLY A 3 32.21 -13.64 10.66
CA GLY A 3 31.03 -14.47 10.45
C GLY A 3 31.39 -15.89 10.04
N SER A 4 30.91 -16.88 10.79
CA SER A 4 31.03 -18.29 10.46
C SER A 4 30.31 -18.58 9.14
N LYS A 5 31.06 -18.95 8.10
CA LYS A 5 30.50 -19.42 6.82
C LYS A 5 29.74 -20.71 7.11
N ARG A 6 28.41 -20.66 7.09
CA ARG A 6 27.58 -21.87 7.13
C ARG A 6 27.91 -22.70 5.89
N VAL A 7 28.64 -23.80 6.08
CA VAL A 7 28.92 -24.74 5.00
C VAL A 7 27.60 -25.43 4.68
N SER A 8 27.08 -25.24 3.47
CA SER A 8 25.86 -25.92 3.04
C SER A 8 26.05 -27.43 3.16
N ARG A 9 25.07 -28.13 3.75
CA ARG A 9 25.09 -29.59 3.89
C ARG A 9 24.83 -30.31 2.55
N THR A 10 24.48 -29.55 1.52
CA THR A 10 24.26 -30.06 0.16
C THR A 10 25.58 -30.39 -0.50
N ASN A 11 25.66 -31.52 -1.20
CA ASN A 11 26.81 -31.87 -2.03
C ASN A 11 26.68 -31.18 -3.40
N LEU A 12 27.21 -29.95 -3.53
CA LEU A 12 27.13 -29.18 -4.77
C LEU A 12 27.81 -29.89 -5.95
N ALA A 13 28.95 -30.55 -5.71
CA ALA A 13 29.68 -31.26 -6.76
C ALA A 13 28.90 -32.44 -7.37
N LYS A 14 27.92 -33.00 -6.64
CA LYS A 14 26.97 -34.00 -7.18
C LYS A 14 25.87 -33.33 -8.01
N LEU A 15 25.35 -32.20 -7.52
CA LEU A 15 24.29 -31.42 -8.18
C LEU A 15 24.76 -30.86 -9.52
N ASP A 16 25.99 -30.32 -9.58
CA ASP A 16 26.58 -29.75 -10.80
C ASP A 16 26.84 -30.80 -11.90
N ARG A 17 26.92 -32.09 -11.53
CA ARG A 17 27.09 -33.19 -12.48
C ARG A 17 25.76 -33.73 -13.02
N HIS A 18 24.64 -33.40 -12.38
CA HIS A 18 23.32 -33.91 -12.78
C HIS A 18 22.90 -33.26 -14.09
N VAL A 19 22.53 -34.07 -15.07
CA VAL A 19 21.99 -33.61 -16.34
C VAL A 19 20.48 -33.71 -16.25
N ILE A 20 19.83 -32.56 -16.33
CA ILE A 20 18.39 -32.42 -16.21
C ILE A 20 17.70 -33.15 -17.38
N THR A 21 16.74 -34.03 -17.08
CA THR A 21 15.94 -34.73 -18.11
C THR A 21 14.50 -34.19 -18.19
N PRO A 22 13.81 -34.33 -19.33
CA PRO A 22 12.43 -33.83 -19.47
C PRO A 22 11.43 -34.49 -18.52
N GLU A 23 11.63 -35.77 -18.20
CA GLU A 23 10.76 -36.55 -17.31
C GLU A 23 10.72 -35.97 -15.88
N GLU A 24 11.80 -35.29 -15.46
CA GLU A 24 11.90 -34.61 -14.16
C GLU A 24 10.93 -33.43 -14.02
N TYR A 25 10.30 -32.98 -15.11
CA TYR A 25 9.40 -31.81 -15.13
C TYR A 25 7.92 -32.21 -15.34
N GLU A 26 7.60 -33.49 -15.54
CA GLU A 26 6.22 -33.94 -15.78
C GLU A 26 5.28 -33.63 -14.61
N GLU A 27 5.81 -33.56 -13.40
CA GLU A 27 5.08 -33.23 -12.18
C GLU A 27 4.82 -31.72 -12.00
N ILE A 28 5.48 -30.87 -12.79
CA ILE A 28 5.34 -29.41 -12.67
C ILE A 28 4.07 -28.98 -13.40
N PRO A 29 3.12 -28.33 -12.70
CA PRO A 29 1.89 -27.88 -13.34
C PRO A 29 2.17 -26.79 -14.36
N GLU A 30 1.36 -26.78 -15.43
CA GLU A 30 1.40 -25.74 -16.45
C GLU A 30 1.01 -24.37 -15.87
N LEU A 31 1.73 -23.32 -16.28
CA LEU A 31 1.45 -21.94 -15.88
C LEU A 31 0.31 -21.37 -16.74
N THR A 32 -0.91 -21.81 -16.46
CA THR A 32 -2.12 -21.37 -17.17
C THR A 32 -2.51 -19.93 -16.82
N ASP A 33 -3.36 -19.32 -17.64
CA ASP A 33 -3.93 -18.00 -17.38
C ASP A 33 -4.69 -17.94 -16.04
N GLU A 34 -5.34 -19.04 -15.65
CA GLU A 34 -6.03 -19.17 -14.36
C GLU A 34 -5.05 -19.07 -13.19
N TRP A 35 -3.88 -19.72 -13.30
CA TRP A 35 -2.81 -19.61 -12.31
C TRP A 35 -2.34 -18.16 -12.18
N PHE A 36 -2.08 -17.49 -13.30
CA PHE A 36 -1.69 -16.07 -13.30
C PHE A 36 -2.79 -15.16 -12.75
N ALA A 37 -4.06 -15.48 -12.99
CA ALA A 37 -5.18 -14.70 -12.48
C ALA A 37 -5.27 -14.74 -10.94
N ALA A 38 -4.86 -15.86 -10.32
CA ALA A 38 -4.83 -16.04 -8.87
C ALA A 38 -3.48 -15.65 -8.23
N ALA A 39 -2.42 -15.49 -9.02
CA ALA A 39 -1.07 -15.26 -8.52
C ALA A 39 -0.90 -13.92 -7.80
N ASP A 40 -0.05 -13.94 -6.76
CA ASP A 40 0.40 -12.75 -6.06
C ASP A 40 1.43 -11.99 -6.91
N HIS A 41 1.16 -10.72 -7.21
CA HIS A 41 2.07 -9.88 -7.99
C HIS A 41 3.04 -9.15 -7.07
N HIS A 42 4.33 -9.50 -7.14
CA HIS A 42 5.39 -8.81 -6.39
C HIS A 42 6.22 -7.89 -7.30
N ARG A 43 6.59 -6.72 -6.78
CA ARG A 43 7.59 -5.81 -7.36
C ARG A 43 8.59 -5.40 -6.30
N ASP A 44 9.88 -5.58 -6.56
CA ASP A 44 10.97 -5.33 -5.61
C ASP A 44 10.76 -6.05 -4.26
N GLY A 45 10.27 -7.29 -4.31
CA GLY A 45 9.95 -8.10 -3.12
C GLY A 45 8.67 -7.68 -2.38
N LYS A 46 7.95 -6.64 -2.83
CA LYS A 46 6.71 -6.17 -2.19
C LYS A 46 5.47 -6.64 -2.95
N LEU A 47 4.50 -7.19 -2.22
CA LEU A 47 3.20 -7.57 -2.76
C LEU A 47 2.42 -6.33 -3.22
N ILE A 48 2.09 -6.28 -4.50
CA ILE A 48 1.19 -5.27 -5.09
C ILE A 48 -0.24 -5.72 -4.80
N LYS A 49 -0.83 -5.14 -3.76
CA LYS A 49 -2.24 -5.39 -3.44
C LYS A 49 -3.13 -4.90 -4.58
N ARG A 50 -3.97 -5.79 -5.12
CA ARG A 50 -5.03 -5.44 -6.07
C ARG A 50 -6.04 -4.53 -5.37
N GLY A 51 -6.31 -3.34 -5.93
CA GLY A 51 -7.24 -2.38 -5.33
C GLY A 51 -6.99 -0.92 -5.74
N ARG A 52 -7.75 0.02 -5.17
CA ARG A 52 -7.57 1.46 -5.41
C ARG A 52 -6.13 1.86 -5.02
N PRO A 53 -5.37 2.54 -5.90
CA PRO A 53 -4.04 3.01 -5.57
C PRO A 53 -4.08 3.89 -4.32
N LYS A 54 -3.04 3.79 -3.51
CA LYS A 54 -2.87 4.67 -2.34
C LYS A 54 -2.87 6.12 -2.83
N ALA A 55 -3.72 6.96 -2.25
CA ALA A 55 -3.74 8.38 -2.60
C ALA A 55 -2.38 9.02 -2.27
N GLU A 56 -1.84 9.83 -3.18
CA GLU A 56 -0.58 10.57 -3.03
C GLU A 56 -0.56 11.43 -1.75
N ALA A 57 -1.69 12.09 -1.46
CA ALA A 57 -1.86 12.93 -0.28
C ALA A 57 -3.14 12.52 0.49
N PRO A 58 -3.07 11.52 1.39
CA PRO A 58 -4.23 11.11 2.17
C PRO A 58 -4.59 12.18 3.22
N LYS A 59 -5.88 12.26 3.56
CA LYS A 59 -6.34 13.06 4.70
C LYS A 59 -5.70 12.52 5.98
N GLN A 60 -5.06 13.39 6.75
CA GLN A 60 -4.49 13.02 8.04
C GLN A 60 -5.59 12.95 9.10
N LEU A 61 -5.64 11.83 9.84
CA LEU A 61 -6.53 11.70 10.98
C LEU A 61 -5.88 12.42 12.17
N VAL A 62 -6.51 13.49 12.61
CA VAL A 62 -6.04 14.32 13.73
C VAL A 62 -7.05 14.29 14.87
N SER A 63 -6.56 14.24 16.11
CA SER A 63 -7.38 14.44 17.30
C SER A 63 -7.41 15.94 17.63
N LEU A 64 -8.54 16.59 17.39
CA LEU A 64 -8.74 18.03 17.61
C LEU A 64 -9.90 18.23 18.60
N ARG A 65 -9.71 19.13 19.57
CA ARG A 65 -10.80 19.60 20.43
C ARG A 65 -11.55 20.71 19.71
N LEU A 66 -12.86 20.55 19.59
CA LEU A 66 -13.77 21.52 18.98
C LEU A 66 -14.79 21.97 20.02
N ASP A 67 -15.31 23.17 19.82
CA ASP A 67 -16.45 23.67 20.58
C ASP A 67 -17.66 22.74 20.38
N PRO A 68 -18.40 22.41 21.46
CA PRO A 68 -19.54 21.50 21.38
C PRO A 68 -20.65 22.01 20.45
N ASP A 69 -20.90 23.31 20.40
CA ASP A 69 -21.99 23.89 19.59
C ASP A 69 -21.66 23.80 18.11
N VAL A 70 -20.39 24.05 17.76
CA VAL A 70 -19.90 23.89 16.38
C VAL A 70 -20.02 22.45 15.93
N LEU A 71 -19.61 21.50 16.78
CA LEU A 71 -19.72 20.08 16.46
C LEU A 71 -21.17 19.64 16.31
N HIS A 72 -22.06 20.12 17.18
CA HIS A 72 -23.49 19.82 17.13
C HIS A 72 -24.12 20.35 15.84
N TRP A 73 -23.83 21.60 15.48
CA TRP A 73 -24.30 22.20 14.24
C TRP A 73 -23.85 21.41 13.00
N PHE A 74 -22.59 20.99 12.92
CA PHE A 74 -22.15 20.17 11.79
C PHE A 74 -22.85 18.81 11.80
N LYS A 75 -22.98 18.14 12.94
CA LYS A 75 -23.68 16.85 13.03
C LYS A 75 -25.14 16.93 12.60
N SER A 76 -25.85 18.04 12.89
CA SER A 76 -27.24 18.22 12.48
C SER A 76 -27.41 18.32 10.95
N THR A 77 -26.35 18.63 10.20
CA THR A 77 -26.37 18.60 8.72
C THR A 77 -26.48 17.18 8.14
N GLY A 78 -26.40 16.13 8.97
CA GLY A 78 -26.57 14.74 8.56
C GLY A 78 -25.26 14.04 8.15
N PRO A 79 -25.36 12.86 7.49
CA PRO A 79 -24.21 12.06 7.08
C PRO A 79 -23.22 12.88 6.24
N GLY A 80 -21.92 12.65 6.46
CA GLY A 80 -20.86 13.39 5.77
C GLY A 80 -20.51 14.75 6.39
N TYR A 81 -21.00 15.07 7.59
CA TYR A 81 -20.68 16.33 8.27
C TYR A 81 -19.18 16.61 8.40
N GLN A 82 -18.34 15.57 8.62
CA GLN A 82 -16.89 15.73 8.69
C GLN A 82 -16.28 16.19 7.36
N ALA A 83 -16.81 15.72 6.23
CA ALA A 83 -16.38 16.17 4.92
C ALA A 83 -16.76 17.63 4.68
N ARG A 84 -17.99 18.03 5.04
CA ARG A 84 -18.43 19.44 5.01
C ARG A 84 -17.56 20.34 5.88
N MET A 85 -17.24 19.91 7.09
CA MET A 85 -16.33 20.63 7.99
C MET A 85 -14.95 20.80 7.35
N GLY A 86 -14.42 19.76 6.71
CA GLY A 86 -13.15 19.83 5.96
C GLY A 86 -13.17 20.85 4.81
N GLU A 87 -14.28 20.94 4.06
CA GLU A 87 -14.42 21.94 2.99
C GLU A 87 -14.45 23.38 3.53
N VAL A 88 -15.09 23.62 4.68
CA VAL A 88 -15.07 24.94 5.33
C VAL A 88 -13.64 25.35 5.70
N LEU A 89 -12.87 24.42 6.29
CA LEU A 89 -11.46 24.67 6.63
C LEU A 89 -10.62 24.97 5.38
N LYS A 90 -10.84 24.23 4.29
CA LYS A 90 -10.16 24.44 3.00
C LYS A 90 -10.50 25.79 2.37
N GLN A 91 -11.76 26.21 2.44
CA GLN A 91 -12.20 27.52 1.98
C GLN A 91 -11.57 28.65 2.81
N HIS A 92 -11.54 28.51 4.13
CA HIS A 92 -10.90 29.48 5.02
C HIS A 92 -9.40 29.63 4.69
N MET A 93 -8.69 28.51 4.54
CA MET A 93 -7.28 28.48 4.12
C MET A 93 -7.07 29.18 2.77
N SER A 94 -7.92 28.89 1.79
CA SER A 94 -7.82 29.46 0.44
C SER A 94 -8.03 30.99 0.45
N ARG A 95 -9.01 31.47 1.22
CA ARG A 95 -9.26 32.91 1.43
C ARG A 95 -8.06 33.61 2.05
N LYS A 96 -7.45 33.04 3.10
CA LYS A 96 -6.25 33.58 3.73
C LYS A 96 -5.04 33.61 2.80
N LYS A 97 -4.83 32.55 2.00
CA LYS A 97 -3.76 32.51 0.99
C LYS A 97 -3.96 33.58 -0.09
N ALA A 98 -5.18 33.81 -0.54
CA ALA A 98 -5.47 34.84 -1.55
C ALA A 98 -5.23 36.27 -1.02
N ALA A 99 -5.56 36.54 0.25
CA ALA A 99 -5.30 37.82 0.88
C ALA A 99 -3.80 38.11 1.06
N GLY A 100 -3.01 37.10 1.44
CA GLY A 100 -1.55 37.24 1.60
C GLY A 100 -0.76 37.33 0.29
N LYS A 101 -1.36 37.01 -0.86
CA LYS A 101 -0.74 37.18 -2.19
C LYS A 101 -0.96 38.59 -2.78
N LYS A 102 -1.86 39.38 -2.19
CA LYS A 102 -2.18 40.76 -2.59
C LYS A 102 -1.47 41.83 -1.76
N ALA A 103 -0.66 41.41 -0.78
CA ALA A 103 0.29 42.24 -0.05
C ALA A 103 1.71 41.92 -0.56
#